data_AF-A0A0F3ITF7-F1
#
_entry.id   AF-A0A0F3ITF7-F1
#
_cell.length_a   1.000
_cell.length_b   1.000
_cell.length_c   1.000
_cell.angle_alpha   90.00
_cell.angle_beta   90.00
_cell.angle_gamma   90.00
#
_symmetry.space_group_name_H-M   'P 1'
#
loop_
_entity.id
_entity.type
_entity.pdbx_description
1 polymer ?
#
loop_
_entity_poly.entity_id
_entity_poly.type
_entity_poly.pdbx_seq_one_letter_code
_entity_poly.pdbx_strand_id
1 'polypeptide(L)'
;MKVALKIQGFDEGLLVEAGLLIRVEEKPDPYDRFRGRVMFPICDKRGRVIAFGGRILGDGQPKYLNSPETPLFHKAAASMPCISPAPQRPRSRK
;
A
#
# COMPACT_ATOMS: atom_id res chain seq x y z
N MET A 1 -5.99 -4.37 -9.60
CA MET A 1 -6.52 -4.34 -8.22
C MET A 1 -7.98 -3.91 -8.18
N LYS A 2 -8.35 -2.74 -8.75
CA LYS A 2 -9.73 -2.21 -8.84
C LYS A 2 -10.77 -3.28 -9.23
N VAL A 3 -10.54 -3.97 -10.35
CA VAL A 3 -11.48 -4.99 -10.87
C VAL A 3 -11.76 -6.08 -9.84
N ALA A 4 -10.72 -6.62 -9.21
CA ALA A 4 -10.86 -7.68 -8.21
C ALA A 4 -11.66 -7.19 -6.98
N LEU A 5 -11.39 -5.98 -6.49
CA LEU A 5 -12.10 -5.42 -5.33
C LEU A 5 -13.55 -5.05 -5.65
N LYS A 6 -13.85 -4.57 -6.87
CA LYS A 6 -15.23 -4.34 -7.31
C LYS A 6 -16.02 -5.65 -7.40
N ILE A 7 -15.40 -6.72 -7.88
CA ILE A 7 -16.02 -8.06 -7.91
C ILE A 7 -16.34 -8.54 -6.49
N GLN A 8 -15.51 -8.19 -5.51
CA GLN A 8 -15.76 -8.46 -4.08
C GLN A 8 -16.82 -7.53 -3.45
N GLY A 9 -17.40 -6.59 -4.21
CA GLY A 9 -18.49 -5.73 -3.76
C GLY A 9 -18.05 -4.46 -3.02
N PHE A 10 -16.76 -4.09 -3.05
CA PHE A 10 -16.31 -2.85 -2.44
C PHE A 10 -16.68 -1.63 -3.28
N ASP A 11 -17.23 -0.60 -2.61
CA ASP A 11 -17.55 0.69 -3.21
C ASP A 11 -16.29 1.45 -3.66
N GLU A 12 -16.37 2.15 -4.81
CA GLU A 12 -15.22 2.88 -5.34
C GLU A 12 -14.82 4.08 -4.48
N GLY A 13 -15.80 4.77 -3.89
CA GLY A 13 -15.55 5.88 -2.96
C GLY A 13 -14.76 5.41 -1.76
N LEU A 14 -15.17 4.28 -1.17
CA LEU A 14 -14.45 3.64 -0.06
C LEU A 14 -13.01 3.26 -0.45
N LEU A 15 -12.80 2.75 -1.66
CA LEU A 15 -11.45 2.39 -2.14
C LEU A 15 -10.56 3.61 -2.41
N VAL A 16 -11.14 4.76 -2.76
CA VAL A 16 -10.43 6.05 -2.86
C VAL A 16 -10.06 6.55 -1.47
N GLU A 17 -10.99 6.53 -0.52
CA GLU A 17 -10.76 6.94 0.87
C GLU A 17 -9.70 6.06 1.57
N ALA A 18 -9.71 4.75 1.31
CA ALA A 18 -8.69 3.82 1.78
C ALA A 18 -7.32 4.02 1.08
N GLY A 19 -7.22 4.92 0.11
CA GLY A 19 -5.97 5.24 -0.59
C GLY A 19 -5.50 4.16 -1.57
N LEU A 20 -6.38 3.23 -1.97
CA LEU A 20 -6.08 2.17 -2.93
C LEU A 20 -6.29 2.64 -4.38
N LEU A 21 -7.24 3.55 -4.58
CA LEU A 21 -7.51 4.18 -5.87
C LEU A 21 -7.18 5.68 -5.84
N ILE A 22 -6.84 6.22 -7.00
CA ILE A 22 -6.74 7.66 -7.22
C ILE A 22 -7.92 8.09 -8.08
N ARG A 23 -8.71 9.03 -7.57
CA ARG A 23 -9.69 9.77 -8.36
C ARG A 23 -9.04 11.06 -8.88
N VAL A 24 -9.21 11.33 -10.17
CA VAL A 24 -8.77 12.56 -10.82
C VAL A 24 -10.03 13.26 -11.29
N GLU A 25 -10.21 14.54 -10.94
CA GLU A 25 -11.45 15.28 -11.22
C GLU A 25 -11.80 15.28 -12.72
N GLU A 26 -10.78 15.38 -13.57
CA GLU A 26 -10.90 15.40 -15.03
C GLU A 26 -11.22 14.03 -15.65
N LYS A 27 -11.14 12.93 -14.86
CA LYS A 27 -11.33 11.57 -15.35
C LYS A 27 -12.54 10.93 -14.69
N PRO A 28 -13.44 10.30 -15.47
CA PRO A 28 -14.63 9.66 -14.90
C PRO A 28 -14.26 8.50 -13.99
N ASP A 29 -13.21 7.75 -14.35
CA ASP A 29 -12.82 6.52 -13.69
C ASP A 29 -11.59 6.67 -12.79
N PRO A 30 -11.70 6.27 -11.51
CA PRO A 30 -10.54 6.16 -10.65
C PRO A 30 -9.70 4.95 -11.07
N TYR A 31 -8.40 5.02 -10.79
CA TYR A 31 -7.43 4.00 -11.19
C TYR A 31 -6.56 3.53 -10.02
N ASP A 32 -5.93 2.36 -10.19
CA ASP A 32 -5.06 1.74 -9.18
C ASP A 32 -3.88 2.66 -8.79
N ARG A 33 -3.71 2.95 -7.50
CA ARG A 33 -2.59 3.78 -7.00
C ARG A 33 -1.22 3.11 -7.18
N PHE A 34 -1.14 1.81 -6.90
CA PHE A 34 0.13 1.06 -6.85
C PHE A 34 0.43 0.30 -8.16
N ARG A 35 0.17 0.91 -9.33
CA ARG A 35 0.42 0.29 -10.63
C ARG A 35 1.92 0.05 -10.87
N GLY A 36 2.27 -1.15 -11.33
CA GLY A 36 3.66 -1.53 -11.65
C GLY A 36 4.59 -1.58 -10.44
N ARG A 37 4.04 -1.69 -9.22
CA ARG A 37 4.81 -1.69 -7.97
C ARG A 37 4.60 -2.99 -7.20
N VAL A 38 5.67 -3.47 -6.57
CA VAL A 38 5.58 -4.49 -5.53
C VAL A 38 4.97 -3.83 -4.29
N MET A 39 3.82 -4.33 -3.85
CA MET A 39 3.11 -3.81 -2.68
C MET A 39 3.61 -4.48 -1.40
N PHE A 40 3.79 -3.69 -0.35
CA PHE A 40 4.11 -4.13 1.00
C PHE A 40 3.02 -3.63 1.95
N PRO A 41 2.41 -4.51 2.75
CA PRO A 41 1.40 -4.08 3.71
C PRO A 41 2.07 -3.34 4.89
N ILE A 42 1.39 -2.30 5.38
CA ILE A 42 1.73 -1.56 6.60
C ILE A 42 0.66 -1.88 7.63
N CYS A 43 1.09 -2.27 8.84
CA CYS A 43 0.19 -2.75 9.88
C CYS A 43 0.14 -1.84 11.09
N ASP A 44 -1.00 -1.89 11.78
CA ASP A 44 -1.09 -1.38 13.14
C ASP A 44 -0.40 -2.33 14.15
N LYS A 45 -0.42 -1.94 15.43
CA LYS A 45 0.14 -2.73 16.53
C LYS A 45 -0.50 -4.12 16.71
N ARG A 46 -1.69 -4.33 16.12
CA ARG A 46 -2.43 -5.60 16.18
C ARG A 46 -2.19 -6.47 14.94
N GLY A 47 -1.33 -6.04 14.01
CA GLY A 47 -1.04 -6.76 12.76
C GLY A 47 -2.14 -6.60 11.71
N ARG A 48 -3.09 -5.67 11.88
CA ARG A 48 -4.11 -5.38 10.87
C ARG A 48 -3.52 -4.48 9.80
N VAL A 49 -3.75 -4.82 8.53
CA VAL A 49 -3.29 -4.00 7.40
C VAL A 49 -4.09 -2.70 7.38
N ILE A 50 -3.41 -1.57 7.53
CA ILE A 50 -4.00 -0.22 7.57
C ILE A 50 -3.58 0.65 6.40
N ALA A 51 -2.50 0.28 5.70
CA ALA A 51 -2.00 0.98 4.53
C ALA A 51 -1.08 0.08 3.70
N PHE A 52 -0.63 0.59 2.56
CA PHE A 52 0.31 -0.08 1.67
C PHE A 52 1.46 0.85 1.29
N GLY A 53 2.66 0.28 1.21
CA GLY A 53 3.80 0.84 0.50
C GLY A 53 3.97 0.14 -0.85
N GLY A 54 4.58 0.80 -1.82
CA GLY A 54 4.79 0.29 -3.16
C GLY A 54 6.17 0.64 -3.69
N ARG A 55 7.00 -0.36 -3.99
CA ARG A 55 8.32 -0.16 -4.61
C ARG A 55 8.26 -0.49 -6.11
N ILE A 56 8.76 0.42 -6.93
CA ILE A 56 8.93 0.15 -8.37
C ILE A 56 10.19 -0.72 -8.59
N LEU A 57 10.10 -1.70 -9.51
CA LEU A 57 11.23 -2.58 -9.85
C LEU A 57 12.02 -2.12 -11.08
N GLY A 58 11.41 -1.32 -11.95
CA GLY A 58 12.05 -0.73 -13.12
C GLY A 58 12.14 0.79 -13.03
N ASP A 59 12.16 1.43 -14.19
CA ASP A 59 12.26 2.87 -14.30
C ASP A 59 10.95 3.59 -13.94
N GLY A 60 11.09 4.69 -13.21
CA GLY A 60 9.98 5.54 -12.80
C GLY A 60 10.18 6.14 -11.41
N GLN A 61 9.48 7.23 -11.15
CA GLN A 61 9.55 7.94 -9.87
C GLN A 61 8.15 8.05 -9.25
N PRO A 62 8.05 8.08 -7.90
CA PRO A 62 9.14 7.87 -6.93
C PRO A 62 9.52 6.40 -6.80
N LYS A 63 10.74 6.10 -6.31
CA LYS A 63 11.20 4.72 -6.01
C LYS A 63 10.28 3.99 -5.01
N TYR A 64 9.77 4.72 -4.02
CA TYR A 64 8.81 4.25 -3.03
C TYR A 64 7.58 5.17 -3.05
N LEU A 65 6.40 4.56 -3.08
CA LEU A 65 5.11 5.24 -2.98
C LEU A 65 4.36 4.66 -1.79
N ASN A 66 3.94 5.49 -0.84
CA ASN A 66 3.08 5.05 0.26
C ASN A 66 1.62 5.42 -0.02
N SER A 67 0.71 4.76 0.70
CA SER A 67 -0.66 5.24 0.88
C SER A 67 -0.64 6.71 1.32
N PRO A 68 -1.63 7.51 0.87
CA PRO A 68 -1.84 8.85 1.40
C PRO A 68 -2.31 8.75 2.87
N GLU A 69 -2.51 9.90 3.51
CA GLU A 69 -3.24 9.94 4.79
C GLU A 69 -4.63 9.34 4.60
N THR A 70 -5.03 8.46 5.52
CA THR A 70 -6.37 7.85 5.56
C THR A 70 -6.87 7.84 7.00
N PRO A 71 -8.17 7.57 7.25
CA PRO A 71 -8.68 7.42 8.62
C PRO A 71 -7.96 6.33 9.43
N LEU A 72 -7.27 5.39 8.77
CA LEU A 72 -6.55 4.29 9.40
C LEU A 72 -5.02 4.47 9.40
N PHE A 73 -4.49 5.42 8.63
CA PHE A 73 -3.05 5.56 8.43
C PHE A 73 -2.60 7.03 8.43
N HIS A 74 -1.71 7.33 9.38
CA HIS A 74 -1.02 8.61 9.48
C HIS A 74 0.49 8.42 9.38
N LYS A 75 1.12 9.06 8.39
CA LYS A 75 2.54 8.84 8.03
C LYS A 75 3.52 9.27 9.12
N ALA A 76 3.12 10.17 10.01
CA ALA A 76 3.96 10.68 11.11
C ALA A 76 4.15 9.67 12.25
N ALA A 77 3.30 8.65 12.36
CA ALA A 77 3.48 7.56 13.31
C ALA A 77 4.44 6.52 12.71
N ALA A 78 5.41 6.04 13.49
CA ALA A 78 6.38 5.03 13.06
C ALA A 78 5.68 3.87 12.35
N SER A 79 5.85 3.79 11.02
CA SER A 79 5.21 2.79 10.17
C SER A 79 6.17 1.63 9.96
N MET A 80 5.78 0.44 10.44
CA MET A 80 6.53 -0.80 10.20
C MET A 80 5.80 -1.65 9.16
N PRO A 81 6.52 -2.22 8.18
CA PRO A 81 5.96 -3.27 7.32
C PRO A 81 5.48 -4.44 8.17
N CYS A 82 4.33 -5.03 7.82
CA CYS A 82 3.77 -6.17 8.55
C CYS A 82 4.59 -7.46 8.43
N ILE A 83 5.47 -7.50 7.42
CA ILE A 83 6.28 -8.68 7.14
C ILE A 83 7.25 -8.81 8.30
N SER A 84 7.04 -9.81 9.17
CA SER A 84 8.00 -10.17 10.20
C SER A 84 9.38 -10.26 9.53
N PRO A 85 10.43 -9.62 10.08
CA PRO A 85 11.76 -9.83 9.54
C PRO A 85 11.99 -11.33 9.52
N ALA A 86 12.26 -11.89 8.33
CA ALA A 86 12.70 -13.27 8.25
C ALA A 86 13.82 -13.45 9.29
N PRO A 87 13.82 -14.51 10.11
CA PRO A 87 14.84 -14.69 11.13
C PRO A 87 16.20 -14.52 10.44
N GLN A 88 16.95 -13.50 10.84
CA GLN A 88 18.26 -13.26 10.28
C GLN A 88 19.05 -14.52 10.58
N ARG A 89 19.41 -15.30 9.54
CA ARG A 89 20.29 -16.45 9.73
C ARG A 89 21.51 -15.94 10.50
N PRO A 90 21.89 -16.57 11.62
CA PRO A 90 23.07 -16.15 12.34
C PRO A 90 24.23 -16.17 11.34
N ARG A 91 24.92 -15.03 11.22
CA ARG A 91 26.15 -14.97 10.42
C ARG A 91 27.07 -16.04 10.99
N SER A 92 27.40 -17.04 10.19
CA SER A 92 28.49 -17.97 10.51
C SER A 92 29.72 -17.13 10.78
N ARG A 93 30.15 -17.07 12.05
CA ARG A 93 31.48 -16.58 12.37
C ARG A 93 32.46 -17.58 11.71
N LYS A 94 33.28 -17.08 10.78
CA LYS A 94 34.53 -17.75 10.45
C LYS A 94 35.49 -17.59 11.63
#